data_AF-A0A1I2L1I1-F1
#
_entry.id   AF-A0A1I2L1I1-F1
#
_cell.length_a   1.000
_cell.length_b   1.000
_cell.length_c   1.000
_cell.angle_alpha   90.00
_cell.angle_beta   90.00
_cell.angle_gamma   90.00
#
_symmetry.space_group_name_H-M   'P 1'
#
loop_
_entity.id
_entity.type
_entity.pdbx_description
1 polymer ?
#
loop_
_entity_poly.entity_id
_entity_poly.type
_entity_poly.pdbx_seq_one_letter_code
_entity_poly.pdbx_strand_id
1 'polypeptide(L)'
;MTAEQTRSTTRRLLSAMTLAAAAWFAPLPAFAGVAVAAPAGAQAPCLPGVTTAADRVVADELRPAMTGPRLGPALSARHVSCARVIIDAVKARGLTPRAAVIAVTTAIAESTLNNHMVALDHDSLGLFQQRPSQGWGRPDQVVDPVYATNAFLTSMLRKYPGDSWMSGDIGAICQAVQRSAFPAAYGREAHDAELIVERLWARPVPPSAPAPGTSATAAASAPAGPFQKALAVAGTQLGPLDGRHELALADWNGDGRPDLFVVKGTATATGKTEVRIMDGATSFSALLLDRATALGATDDRHDYTVTDWDGDKRPDLVVVQRSGTASGRTEVTVLDGASAFRRQLLHTVTGLAATDQRFRFAVTDWNGDARPDLVAVQTSGAADGKMQVQTLDGASDLQRALTPPTALPEPASTEHRVLVADVDNDRHPDVVVVHASGTADGKTHVRAYDGAEKLQPLLLDADTAPGASAHLDMLVTDWNGDKRADLMMVQKTGAASGRTEMVVLGG
;
A
#
# COMPACT_ATOMS: atom_id res chain seq x y z
N MET A 1 -23.99 -72.98 -19.81
CA MET A 1 -23.47 -72.97 -21.21
C MET A 1 -22.25 -72.04 -21.19
N THR A 2 -21.04 -72.52 -20.83
CA THR A 2 -20.00 -73.16 -21.69
C THR A 2 -19.64 -72.25 -22.88
N ALA A 3 -18.39 -71.90 -23.22
CA ALA A 3 -17.03 -72.42 -22.94
C ALA A 3 -16.03 -71.29 -23.37
N GLU A 4 -14.89 -71.01 -22.74
CA GLU A 4 -13.60 -71.75 -22.72
C GLU A 4 -12.54 -71.18 -23.70
N GLN A 5 -11.33 -70.91 -23.18
CA GLN A 5 -9.95 -71.16 -23.71
C GLN A 5 -8.97 -70.04 -23.32
N THR A 6 -8.13 -70.10 -22.28
CA THR A 6 -6.88 -70.87 -21.97
C THR A 6 -5.65 -70.68 -22.88
N ARG A 7 -4.55 -70.18 -22.26
CA ARG A 7 -3.12 -70.66 -22.26
C ARG A 7 -2.19 -69.50 -21.79
N SER A 8 -1.45 -69.51 -20.66
CA SER A 8 -0.38 -70.39 -20.14
C SER A 8 0.73 -70.59 -21.18
N THR A 9 2.04 -70.33 -21.02
CA THR A 9 3.03 -70.34 -19.92
C THR A 9 4.35 -69.79 -20.55
N THR A 10 5.39 -69.26 -19.91
CA THR A 10 6.45 -70.00 -19.17
C THR A 10 7.60 -69.01 -18.82
N ARG A 11 8.13 -69.07 -17.60
CA ARG A 11 9.41 -68.45 -17.17
C ARG A 11 10.61 -69.30 -17.64
N ARG A 12 11.73 -68.66 -18.03
CA ARG A 12 13.09 -69.23 -17.90
C ARG A 12 14.10 -68.16 -17.48
N LEU A 13 14.82 -68.46 -16.40
CA LEU A 13 16.05 -67.82 -15.95
C LEU A 13 17.23 -68.31 -16.80
N LEU A 14 18.23 -67.46 -17.04
CA LEU A 14 19.63 -67.85 -17.24
C LEU A 14 20.57 -66.67 -16.97
N SER A 15 21.57 -66.93 -16.14
CA SER A 15 22.59 -66.00 -15.67
C SER A 15 23.80 -65.91 -16.61
N ALA A 16 24.45 -64.75 -16.54
CA ALA A 16 25.88 -64.47 -16.69
C ALA A 16 26.59 -64.70 -18.05
N MET A 17 27.12 -63.62 -18.62
CA MET A 17 28.56 -63.51 -18.91
C MET A 17 28.96 -62.06 -19.22
N THR A 18 29.92 -61.57 -18.45
CA THR A 18 30.67 -60.33 -18.62
C THR A 18 31.61 -60.41 -19.82
N LEU A 19 31.62 -59.36 -20.66
CA LEU A 19 32.79 -59.01 -21.48
C LEU A 19 32.93 -57.49 -21.51
N ALA A 20 34.02 -57.03 -20.90
CA ALA A 20 34.45 -55.64 -20.88
C ALA A 20 35.05 -55.26 -22.24
N ALA A 21 34.60 -54.13 -22.80
CA ALA A 21 35.31 -53.43 -23.86
C ALA A 21 35.50 -51.98 -23.40
N ALA A 22 36.70 -51.69 -22.91
CA ALA A 22 37.14 -50.35 -22.57
C ALA A 22 37.45 -49.58 -23.86
N ALA A 23 36.59 -48.65 -24.24
CA ALA A 23 36.90 -47.62 -25.23
C ALA A 23 37.23 -46.32 -24.48
N TRP A 24 38.51 -45.92 -24.54
CA TRP A 24 38.99 -44.64 -24.06
C TRP A 24 38.39 -43.52 -24.91
N PHE A 25 37.45 -42.75 -24.34
CA PHE A 25 37.14 -41.41 -24.82
C PHE A 25 37.84 -40.40 -23.91
N ALA A 26 38.82 -39.69 -24.46
CA ALA A 26 39.40 -38.52 -23.82
C ALA A 26 38.30 -37.45 -23.63
N PRO A 27 38.19 -36.78 -22.47
CA PRO A 27 37.26 -35.69 -22.31
C PRO A 27 37.77 -34.48 -23.10
N LEU A 28 36.96 -34.01 -24.05
CA LEU A 28 37.09 -32.65 -24.59
C LEU A 28 36.91 -31.66 -23.43
N PRO A 29 37.64 -30.54 -23.38
CA PRO A 29 37.41 -29.53 -22.36
C PRO A 29 36.01 -28.98 -22.56
N ALA A 30 35.18 -29.11 -21.53
CA ALA A 30 33.90 -28.43 -21.46
C ALA A 30 34.17 -26.93 -21.61
N PHE A 31 33.71 -26.33 -22.71
CA PHE A 31 33.52 -24.89 -22.74
C PHE A 31 32.52 -24.57 -21.64
N ALA A 32 33.04 -24.09 -20.51
CA ALA A 32 32.25 -23.46 -19.48
C ALA A 32 31.59 -22.25 -20.14
N GLY A 33 30.35 -22.43 -20.60
CA GLY A 33 29.46 -21.33 -20.87
C GLY A 33 29.34 -20.56 -19.56
N VAL A 34 29.97 -19.39 -19.51
CA VAL A 34 29.72 -18.42 -18.45
C VAL A 34 28.25 -18.04 -18.60
N ALA A 35 27.38 -18.72 -17.85
CA ALA A 35 26.07 -18.20 -17.55
C ALA A 35 26.34 -16.92 -16.76
N VAL A 36 26.29 -15.78 -17.44
CA VAL A 36 26.18 -14.49 -16.78
C VAL A 36 24.82 -14.52 -16.09
N ALA A 37 24.81 -14.95 -14.83
CA ALA A 37 23.70 -14.71 -13.95
C ALA A 37 23.52 -13.19 -13.90
N ALA A 38 22.41 -12.71 -14.46
CA ALA A 38 21.98 -11.34 -14.24
C ALA A 38 21.91 -11.12 -12.71
N PRO A 39 22.39 -9.99 -12.18
CA PRO A 39 22.26 -9.74 -10.76
C PRO A 39 20.77 -9.66 -10.46
N ALA A 40 20.29 -10.54 -9.58
CA ALA A 40 19.03 -10.37 -8.89
C ALA A 40 19.17 -9.20 -7.91
N GLY A 41 19.28 -7.98 -8.44
CA GLY A 41 19.02 -6.78 -7.68
C GLY A 41 17.51 -6.66 -7.56
N ALA A 42 16.97 -6.69 -6.34
CA ALA A 42 15.58 -6.35 -6.08
C ALA A 42 15.31 -4.97 -6.70
N GLN A 43 14.53 -4.94 -7.78
CA GLN A 43 14.18 -3.71 -8.47
C GLN A 43 13.27 -2.90 -7.55
N ALA A 44 13.64 -1.63 -7.30
CA ALA A 44 12.87 -0.75 -6.42
C ALA A 44 11.44 -0.59 -6.94
N PRO A 45 10.40 -0.84 -6.12
CA PRO A 45 9.03 -0.84 -6.61
C PRO A 45 8.53 0.59 -6.92
N CYS A 46 7.67 0.70 -7.93
CA CYS A 46 6.96 1.92 -8.36
C CYS A 46 5.91 2.34 -7.30
N LEU A 47 6.38 2.73 -6.10
CA LEU A 47 5.56 3.07 -4.94
C LEU A 47 5.85 4.50 -4.41
N PRO A 48 4.82 5.24 -3.97
CA PRO A 48 4.95 6.38 -3.07
C PRO A 48 5.81 6.03 -1.86
N GLY A 49 6.63 6.99 -1.41
CA GLY A 49 7.63 6.77 -0.35
C GLY A 49 8.94 6.13 -0.83
N VAL A 50 8.93 5.28 -1.87
CA VAL A 50 10.14 4.60 -2.40
C VAL A 50 10.92 5.46 -3.41
N THR A 51 10.47 6.69 -3.65
CA THR A 51 11.15 7.65 -4.53
C THR A 51 12.46 8.13 -3.91
N THR A 52 13.53 8.13 -4.69
CA THR A 52 14.84 8.63 -4.25
C THR A 52 14.93 10.15 -4.39
N ALA A 53 15.88 10.77 -3.68
CA ALA A 53 16.21 12.19 -3.91
C ALA A 53 16.60 12.45 -5.38
N ALA A 54 17.23 11.47 -6.04
CA ALA A 54 17.55 11.53 -7.46
C ALA A 54 16.29 11.55 -8.34
N ASP A 55 15.25 10.78 -7.99
CA ASP A 55 13.97 10.80 -8.72
C ASP A 55 13.30 12.19 -8.63
N ARG A 56 13.41 12.85 -7.48
CA ARG A 56 12.95 14.23 -7.29
C ARG A 56 13.75 15.22 -8.13
N VAL A 57 15.07 15.15 -8.09
CA VAL A 57 15.94 16.01 -8.91
C VAL A 57 15.61 15.87 -10.40
N VAL A 58 15.43 14.64 -10.89
CA VAL A 58 15.04 14.39 -12.29
C VAL A 58 13.67 15.00 -12.60
N ALA A 59 12.67 14.82 -11.72
CA ALA A 59 11.36 15.41 -11.92
C ALA A 59 11.41 16.94 -11.97
N ASP A 60 12.17 17.57 -11.06
CA ASP A 60 12.34 19.02 -10.98
C ASP A 60 13.05 19.58 -12.22
N GLU A 61 14.05 18.87 -12.72
CA GLU A 61 14.83 19.20 -13.92
C GLU A 61 13.95 19.17 -15.19
N LEU A 62 13.09 18.17 -15.31
CA LEU A 62 12.31 17.93 -16.53
C LEU A 62 11.01 18.74 -16.61
N ARG A 63 10.34 19.01 -15.46
CA ARG A 63 9.03 19.68 -15.41
C ARG A 63 8.89 20.94 -16.29
N PRO A 64 9.87 21.86 -16.35
CA PRO A 64 9.76 23.07 -17.18
C PRO A 64 9.68 22.80 -18.69
N ALA A 65 10.15 21.63 -19.14
CA ALA A 65 10.16 21.24 -20.56
C ALA A 65 8.99 20.31 -20.94
N MET A 66 8.22 19.82 -19.97
CA MET A 66 7.09 18.92 -20.22
C MET A 66 5.90 19.68 -20.81
N THR A 67 5.33 19.14 -21.88
CA THR A 67 4.21 19.76 -22.60
C THR A 67 3.04 18.79 -22.89
N GLY A 68 3.19 17.52 -22.51
CA GLY A 68 2.17 16.50 -22.67
C GLY A 68 0.87 16.85 -21.92
N PRO A 69 -0.31 16.59 -22.52
CA PRO A 69 -1.58 16.97 -21.90
C PRO A 69 -1.99 16.09 -20.71
N ARG A 70 -1.44 14.87 -20.58
CA ARG A 70 -1.71 13.99 -19.42
C ARG A 70 -0.71 14.18 -18.29
N LEU A 71 0.58 14.06 -18.59
CA LEU A 71 1.64 14.15 -17.57
C LEU A 71 2.12 15.59 -17.41
N GLY A 72 2.76 16.14 -18.44
CA GLY A 72 3.12 17.56 -18.49
C GLY A 72 3.85 18.03 -17.22
N PRO A 73 3.58 19.26 -16.73
CA PRO A 73 4.24 19.81 -15.56
C PRO A 73 3.87 19.11 -14.24
N ALA A 74 2.97 18.12 -14.26
CA ALA A 74 2.63 17.30 -13.09
C ALA A 74 3.59 16.10 -12.88
N LEU A 75 4.67 16.00 -13.67
CA LEU A 75 5.74 15.01 -13.46
C LEU A 75 6.24 15.06 -12.00
N SER A 76 6.28 13.90 -11.36
CA SER A 76 6.63 13.73 -9.95
C SER A 76 7.77 12.73 -9.81
N ALA A 77 8.44 12.70 -8.65
CA ALA A 77 9.45 11.69 -8.35
C ALA A 77 8.89 10.26 -8.46
N ARG A 78 7.59 10.07 -8.19
CA ARG A 78 6.90 8.79 -8.37
C ARG A 78 6.83 8.41 -9.84
N HIS A 79 6.39 9.33 -10.71
CA HIS A 79 6.35 9.11 -12.16
C HIS A 79 7.76 8.73 -12.69
N VAL A 80 8.80 9.40 -12.20
CA VAL A 80 10.21 9.08 -12.54
C VAL A 80 10.60 7.68 -12.07
N SER A 81 10.25 7.29 -10.84
CA SER A 81 10.51 5.94 -10.33
C SER A 81 9.84 4.86 -11.18
N CYS A 82 8.59 5.07 -11.57
CA CYS A 82 7.85 4.14 -12.44
C CYS A 82 8.46 4.07 -13.85
N ALA A 83 8.87 5.20 -14.42
CA ALA A 83 9.59 5.23 -15.70
C ALA A 83 10.93 4.51 -15.63
N ARG A 84 11.67 4.61 -14.52
CA ARG A 84 12.90 3.84 -14.28
C ARG A 84 12.66 2.35 -14.35
N VAL A 85 11.60 1.82 -13.72
CA VAL A 85 11.28 0.38 -13.77
C VAL A 85 11.00 -0.08 -15.21
N ILE A 86 10.27 0.72 -16.00
CA ILE A 86 10.03 0.44 -17.43
C ILE A 86 11.38 0.41 -18.18
N ILE A 87 12.22 1.43 -17.99
CA ILE A 87 13.52 1.56 -18.66
C ILE A 87 14.46 0.40 -18.30
N ASP A 88 14.51 0.00 -17.04
CA ASP A 88 15.35 -1.09 -16.58
C ASP A 88 14.89 -2.43 -17.15
N ALA A 89 13.58 -2.67 -17.26
CA ALA A 89 13.04 -3.84 -17.95
C ALA A 89 13.39 -3.84 -19.46
N VAL A 90 13.34 -2.68 -20.13
CA VAL A 90 13.75 -2.54 -21.54
C VAL A 90 15.23 -2.87 -21.71
N LYS A 91 16.10 -2.33 -20.83
CA LYS A 91 17.53 -2.63 -20.81
C LYS A 91 17.80 -4.11 -20.56
N ALA A 92 17.07 -4.72 -19.63
CA ALA A 92 17.19 -6.15 -19.31
C ALA A 92 16.83 -7.06 -20.51
N ARG A 93 15.97 -6.60 -21.43
CA ARG A 93 15.69 -7.28 -22.69
C ARG A 93 16.70 -6.98 -23.81
N GLY A 94 17.71 -6.15 -23.57
CA GLY A 94 18.68 -5.74 -24.58
C GLY A 94 18.10 -4.85 -25.68
N LEU A 95 16.98 -4.17 -25.41
CA LEU A 95 16.31 -3.29 -26.38
C LEU A 95 16.88 -1.86 -26.31
N THR A 96 16.63 -1.08 -27.36
CA THR A 96 17.19 0.28 -27.54
C THR A 96 16.42 1.33 -26.73
N PRO A 97 16.99 2.55 -26.51
CA PRO A 97 16.26 3.63 -25.85
C PRO A 97 14.91 3.95 -26.51
N ARG A 98 14.81 3.78 -27.83
CA ARG A 98 13.56 3.99 -28.56
C ARG A 98 12.43 3.05 -28.09
N ALA A 99 12.74 1.80 -27.73
CA ALA A 99 11.75 0.90 -27.15
C ALA A 99 11.26 1.39 -25.78
N ALA A 100 12.15 2.00 -24.98
CA ALA A 100 11.75 2.64 -23.73
C ALA A 100 10.88 3.87 -23.97
N VAL A 101 11.17 4.70 -24.97
CA VAL A 101 10.31 5.83 -25.33
C VAL A 101 8.91 5.34 -25.68
N ILE A 102 8.78 4.30 -26.50
CA ILE A 102 7.49 3.70 -26.87
C ILE A 102 6.74 3.18 -25.62
N ALA A 103 7.43 2.44 -24.74
CA ALA A 103 6.81 1.90 -23.52
C ALA A 103 6.40 3.00 -22.53
N VAL A 104 7.24 4.00 -22.29
CA VAL A 104 6.94 5.13 -21.41
C VAL A 104 5.82 5.99 -22.00
N THR A 105 5.83 6.27 -23.31
CA THR A 105 4.72 6.95 -24.01
C THR A 105 3.40 6.23 -23.79
N THR A 106 3.42 4.90 -23.91
CA THR A 106 2.24 4.08 -23.66
C THR A 106 1.76 4.23 -22.21
N ALA A 107 2.66 4.06 -21.23
CA ALA A 107 2.28 4.17 -19.82
C ALA A 107 1.75 5.58 -19.45
N ILE A 108 2.30 6.65 -20.04
CA ILE A 108 1.75 8.01 -19.86
C ILE A 108 0.34 8.11 -20.45
N ALA A 109 0.15 7.63 -21.68
CA ALA A 109 -1.14 7.71 -22.36
C ALA A 109 -2.23 6.86 -21.70
N GLU A 110 -1.87 5.73 -21.09
CA GLU A 110 -2.83 4.82 -20.44
C GLU A 110 -3.18 5.26 -19.02
N SER A 111 -2.17 5.62 -18.22
CA SER A 111 -2.34 5.81 -16.76
C SER A 111 -1.70 7.08 -16.22
N THR A 112 -1.14 7.93 -17.07
CA THR A 112 -0.30 9.06 -16.64
C THR A 112 0.88 8.57 -15.78
N LEU A 113 1.45 7.40 -16.10
CA LEU A 113 2.49 6.71 -15.31
C LEU A 113 2.07 6.31 -13.88
N ASN A 114 0.78 6.06 -13.66
CA ASN A 114 0.28 5.55 -12.39
C ASN A 114 0.03 4.04 -12.45
N ASN A 115 0.65 3.28 -11.56
CA ASN A 115 0.39 1.85 -11.48
C ASN A 115 -0.93 1.58 -10.72
N HIS A 116 -2.02 1.38 -11.46
CA HIS A 116 -3.34 1.14 -10.89
C HIS A 116 -3.53 -0.31 -10.48
N MET A 117 -3.69 -0.56 -9.17
CA MET A 117 -3.83 -1.92 -8.66
C MET A 117 -5.27 -2.42 -8.65
N VAL A 118 -6.24 -1.51 -8.78
CA VAL A 118 -7.67 -1.79 -8.90
C VAL A 118 -8.12 -1.35 -10.29
N ALA A 119 -9.05 -2.10 -10.88
CA ALA A 119 -9.51 -1.83 -12.24
C ALA A 119 -10.36 -0.56 -12.28
N LEU A 120 -9.99 0.38 -13.15
CA LEU A 120 -10.68 1.66 -13.30
C LEU A 120 -11.75 1.63 -14.40
N ASP A 121 -11.48 0.91 -15.49
CA ASP A 121 -12.41 0.70 -16.60
C ASP A 121 -12.38 -0.78 -17.02
N HIS A 122 -13.54 -1.44 -16.99
CA HIS A 122 -13.66 -2.90 -17.08
C HIS A 122 -12.73 -3.64 -16.10
N ASP A 123 -11.80 -4.46 -16.60
CA ASP A 123 -10.78 -5.19 -15.83
C ASP A 123 -9.35 -4.67 -16.14
N SER A 124 -9.22 -3.40 -16.55
CA SER A 124 -7.94 -2.80 -16.95
C SER A 124 -7.08 -2.42 -15.74
N LEU A 125 -5.85 -2.89 -15.70
CA LEU A 125 -4.96 -2.78 -14.53
C LEU A 125 -3.54 -2.33 -14.90
N GLY A 126 -2.82 -1.82 -13.90
CA GLY A 126 -1.40 -1.49 -13.95
C GLY A 126 -1.03 -0.28 -14.81
N LEU A 127 0.28 -0.05 -14.98
CA LEU A 127 0.84 1.08 -15.73
C LEU A 127 0.33 1.20 -17.17
N PHE A 128 0.04 0.06 -17.80
CA PHE A 128 -0.36 -0.03 -19.20
C PHE A 128 -1.86 -0.26 -19.37
N GLN A 129 -2.66 -0.20 -18.30
CA GLN A 129 -4.12 -0.48 -18.32
C GLN A 129 -4.44 -1.79 -19.08
N GLN A 130 -3.64 -2.82 -18.81
CA GLN A 130 -3.73 -4.12 -19.47
C GLN A 130 -4.88 -4.94 -18.87
N ARG A 131 -5.64 -5.61 -19.74
CA ARG A 131 -6.83 -6.38 -19.36
C ARG A 131 -6.54 -7.87 -19.29
N PRO A 132 -6.66 -8.52 -18.11
CA PRO A 132 -6.56 -9.97 -17.98
C PRO A 132 -7.51 -10.74 -18.93
N SER A 133 -8.74 -10.26 -19.08
CA SER A 133 -9.74 -10.83 -20.01
C SER A 133 -9.32 -10.79 -21.48
N GLN A 134 -8.36 -9.94 -21.87
CA GLN A 134 -7.80 -9.90 -23.22
C GLN A 134 -6.49 -10.68 -23.37
N GLY A 135 -6.10 -11.44 -22.34
CA GLY A 135 -4.93 -12.33 -22.38
C GLY A 135 -3.60 -11.63 -22.11
N TRP A 136 -3.61 -10.44 -21.50
CA TRP A 136 -2.37 -9.73 -21.13
C TRP A 136 -1.63 -10.36 -19.94
N GLY A 137 -2.31 -11.18 -19.14
CA GLY A 137 -1.78 -11.83 -17.94
C GLY A 137 -2.87 -12.01 -16.89
N ARG A 138 -2.55 -12.58 -15.74
CA ARG A 138 -3.46 -12.58 -14.58
C ARG A 138 -3.47 -11.22 -13.88
N PRO A 139 -4.50 -10.87 -13.08
CA PRO A 139 -4.55 -9.61 -12.33
C PRO A 139 -3.28 -9.31 -11.52
N ASP A 140 -2.74 -10.31 -10.80
CA ASP A 140 -1.51 -10.19 -10.00
C ASP A 140 -0.27 -9.89 -10.85
N GLN A 141 -0.27 -10.29 -12.13
CA GLN A 141 0.85 -10.09 -13.04
C GLN A 141 0.79 -8.74 -13.74
N VAL A 142 -0.39 -8.30 -14.19
CA VAL A 142 -0.52 -7.03 -14.93
C VAL A 142 -0.34 -5.78 -14.05
N VAL A 143 -0.46 -5.93 -12.73
CA VAL A 143 -0.14 -4.87 -11.75
C VAL A 143 1.35 -4.86 -11.34
N ASP A 144 2.13 -5.87 -11.71
CA ASP A 144 3.59 -5.86 -11.58
C ASP A 144 4.19 -5.07 -12.76
N PRO A 145 4.81 -3.89 -12.52
CA PRO A 145 5.40 -3.07 -13.57
C PRO A 145 6.41 -3.81 -14.46
N VAL A 146 7.17 -4.75 -13.91
CA VAL A 146 8.19 -5.50 -14.65
C VAL A 146 7.52 -6.49 -15.59
N TYR A 147 6.55 -7.26 -15.08
CA TYR A 147 5.77 -8.16 -15.91
C TYR A 147 5.00 -7.40 -17.00
N ALA A 148 4.25 -6.35 -16.62
CA ALA A 148 3.42 -5.57 -17.54
C ALA A 148 4.24 -4.94 -18.68
N THR A 149 5.44 -4.42 -18.35
CA THR A 149 6.39 -3.92 -19.35
C THR A 149 6.87 -5.03 -20.28
N ASN A 150 7.25 -6.20 -19.74
CA ASN A 150 7.68 -7.33 -20.55
C ASN A 150 6.56 -7.89 -21.45
N ALA A 151 5.32 -7.90 -20.98
CA ALA A 151 4.15 -8.28 -21.76
C ALA A 151 3.90 -7.29 -22.91
N PHE A 152 3.96 -5.97 -22.63
CA PHE A 152 3.88 -4.91 -23.63
C PHE A 152 4.94 -5.07 -24.71
N LEU A 153 6.22 -5.18 -24.31
CA LEU A 153 7.34 -5.34 -25.24
C LEU A 153 7.21 -6.61 -26.07
N THR A 154 6.69 -7.69 -25.50
CA THR A 154 6.45 -8.94 -26.23
C THR A 154 5.37 -8.79 -27.29
N SER A 155 4.30 -8.04 -26.99
CA SER A 155 3.26 -7.70 -27.96
C SER A 155 3.79 -6.78 -29.07
N MET A 156 4.62 -5.79 -28.71
CA MET A 156 5.29 -4.89 -29.66
C MET A 156 6.17 -5.66 -30.65
N LEU A 157 7.07 -6.51 -30.16
CA LEU A 157 7.97 -7.31 -31.01
C LEU A 157 7.22 -8.28 -31.93
N ARG A 158 6.08 -8.81 -31.49
CA ARG A 158 5.23 -9.68 -32.31
C ARG A 158 4.53 -8.92 -33.43
N LYS A 159 4.08 -7.69 -33.18
CA LYS A 159 3.38 -6.84 -34.15
C LYS A 159 4.33 -6.16 -35.14
N TYR A 160 5.56 -5.89 -34.71
CA TYR A 160 6.60 -5.24 -35.50
C TYR A 160 7.82 -6.15 -35.65
N PRO A 161 7.70 -7.26 -36.41
CA PRO A 161 8.82 -8.17 -36.65
C PRO A 161 9.94 -7.46 -37.43
N GLY A 162 11.16 -7.98 -37.31
CA GLY A 162 12.34 -7.47 -38.02
C GLY A 162 12.69 -6.03 -37.65
N ASP A 163 12.42 -5.64 -36.40
CA ASP A 163 12.69 -4.30 -35.86
C ASP A 163 12.00 -3.14 -36.60
N SER A 164 10.88 -3.42 -37.26
CA SER A 164 10.10 -2.38 -37.97
C SER A 164 9.60 -1.25 -37.06
N TRP A 165 9.52 -1.46 -35.74
CA TRP A 165 9.22 -0.45 -34.71
C TRP A 165 10.32 0.60 -34.53
N MET A 166 11.53 0.34 -35.03
CA MET A 166 12.65 1.29 -35.02
C MET A 166 12.38 2.51 -35.93
N SER A 167 11.43 2.39 -36.85
CA SER A 167 10.98 3.45 -37.75
C SER A 167 9.49 3.70 -37.59
N GLY A 168 9.03 4.90 -37.93
CA GLY A 168 7.60 5.26 -37.87
C GLY A 168 7.20 6.10 -36.66
N ASP A 169 5.92 6.48 -36.64
CA ASP A 169 5.34 7.31 -35.60
C ASP A 169 5.17 6.51 -34.30
N ILE A 170 5.65 7.08 -33.18
CA ILE A 170 5.61 6.42 -31.86
C ILE A 170 4.16 6.21 -31.42
N GLY A 171 3.29 7.19 -31.65
CA GLY A 171 1.88 7.09 -31.26
C GLY A 171 1.16 5.97 -32.00
N ALA A 172 1.41 5.83 -33.29
CA ALA A 172 0.88 4.75 -34.12
C ALA A 172 1.36 3.37 -33.64
N ILE A 173 2.63 3.24 -33.24
CA ILE A 173 3.17 2.00 -32.66
C ILE A 173 2.46 1.66 -31.35
N CYS A 174 2.35 2.62 -30.43
CA CYS A 174 1.67 2.43 -29.15
C CYS A 174 0.21 1.97 -29.35
N GLN A 175 -0.53 2.67 -30.22
CA GLN A 175 -1.90 2.32 -30.57
C GLN A 175 -2.01 0.92 -31.18
N ALA A 176 -1.11 0.55 -32.09
CA ALA A 176 -1.14 -0.75 -32.72
C ALA A 176 -0.94 -1.87 -31.69
N VAL A 177 -0.10 -1.65 -30.68
CA VAL A 177 0.16 -2.60 -29.59
C VAL A 177 -1.03 -2.72 -28.65
N GLN A 178 -1.54 -1.59 -28.14
CA GLN A 178 -2.57 -1.55 -27.10
C GLN A 178 -3.99 -1.72 -27.63
N ARG A 179 -4.27 -1.24 -28.83
CA ARG A 179 -5.62 -1.17 -29.43
C ARG A 179 -6.60 -0.38 -28.55
N SER A 180 -6.22 0.83 -28.16
CA SER A 180 -7.08 1.74 -27.40
C SER A 180 -8.18 2.39 -28.26
N ALA A 181 -9.25 2.85 -27.63
CA ALA A 181 -10.31 3.64 -28.26
C ALA A 181 -9.86 5.07 -28.65
N PHE A 182 -8.71 5.53 -28.16
CA PHE A 182 -8.22 6.90 -28.34
C PHE A 182 -6.83 6.95 -29.00
N PRO A 183 -6.71 6.61 -30.30
CA PRO A 183 -5.42 6.47 -30.99
C PRO A 183 -4.57 7.75 -31.01
N ALA A 184 -5.21 8.93 -31.04
CA ALA A 184 -4.51 10.21 -31.07
C ALA A 184 -3.89 10.62 -29.71
N ALA A 185 -4.16 9.87 -28.63
CA ALA A 185 -3.66 10.22 -27.30
C ALA A 185 -2.13 10.02 -27.19
N TYR A 186 -1.58 8.94 -27.74
CA TYR A 186 -0.18 8.56 -27.55
C TYR A 186 0.81 9.56 -28.14
N GLY A 187 0.58 10.03 -29.37
CA GLY A 187 1.52 10.94 -30.06
C GLY A 187 1.75 12.25 -29.31
N ARG A 188 0.77 12.69 -28.49
CA ARG A 188 0.88 13.91 -27.68
C ARG A 188 1.78 13.75 -26.45
N GLU A 189 2.00 12.52 -26.01
CA GLU A 189 2.81 12.21 -24.82
C GLU A 189 4.24 11.79 -25.18
N ALA A 190 4.53 11.55 -26.46
CA ALA A 190 5.82 11.03 -26.92
C ALA A 190 7.00 11.96 -26.57
N HIS A 191 6.80 13.28 -26.68
CA HIS A 191 7.81 14.27 -26.32
C HIS A 191 8.23 14.18 -24.84
N ASP A 192 7.25 14.09 -23.93
CA ASP A 192 7.53 13.97 -22.50
C ASP A 192 8.25 12.65 -22.18
N ALA A 193 7.85 11.55 -22.85
CA ALA A 193 8.52 10.25 -22.73
C ALA A 193 9.98 10.29 -23.22
N GLU A 194 10.27 10.98 -24.32
CA GLU A 194 11.63 11.15 -24.85
C GLU A 194 12.54 11.82 -23.84
N LEU A 195 12.11 12.93 -23.24
CA LEU A 195 12.87 13.66 -22.23
C LEU A 195 13.13 12.81 -20.97
N ILE A 196 12.14 12.06 -20.50
CA ILE A 196 12.30 11.12 -19.37
C ILE A 196 13.33 10.04 -19.70
N VAL A 197 13.19 9.40 -20.86
CA VAL A 197 14.07 8.30 -21.26
C VAL A 197 15.48 8.80 -21.51
N GLU A 198 15.68 9.92 -22.21
CA GLU A 198 17.00 10.51 -22.43
C GLU A 198 17.73 10.72 -21.10
N ARG A 199 17.02 11.31 -20.12
CA ARG A 199 17.59 11.63 -18.81
C ARG A 199 17.95 10.41 -17.96
N LEU A 200 17.15 9.35 -18.01
CA LEU A 200 17.33 8.12 -17.24
C LEU A 200 18.18 7.06 -17.96
N TRP A 201 18.30 7.16 -19.29
CA TRP A 201 19.08 6.24 -20.12
C TRP A 201 20.57 6.62 -20.12
N ALA A 202 20.89 7.91 -20.27
CA ALA A 202 22.27 8.41 -20.32
C ALA A 202 23.00 8.34 -18.97
N ARG A 203 22.26 8.31 -17.86
CA ARG A 203 22.79 8.19 -16.50
C ARG A 203 21.93 7.21 -15.70
N PRO A 204 22.34 5.94 -15.55
CA PRO A 204 21.75 5.09 -14.54
C PRO A 204 21.83 5.83 -13.20
N VAL A 205 20.71 6.03 -12.51
CA VAL A 205 20.75 6.50 -11.12
C VAL A 205 21.39 5.38 -10.31
N PRO A 206 22.60 5.53 -9.77
CA PRO A 206 23.14 4.51 -8.89
C PRO A 206 22.26 4.43 -7.64
N PRO A 207 21.94 3.25 -7.12
CA PRO A 207 21.43 3.16 -5.76
C PRO A 207 22.53 3.71 -4.83
N SER A 208 22.17 4.71 -4.02
CA SER A 208 22.95 5.35 -2.96
C SER A 208 24.19 6.19 -3.35
N ALA A 209 24.06 7.50 -3.19
CA ALA A 209 25.05 8.27 -2.44
C ALA A 209 24.28 9.19 -1.48
N PRO A 210 24.42 9.02 -0.14
CA PRO A 210 23.84 9.95 0.81
C PRO A 210 24.50 11.33 0.67
N ALA A 211 23.75 12.38 1.01
CA ALA A 211 24.29 13.72 1.11
C ALA A 211 25.54 13.73 2.02
N PRO A 212 26.58 14.51 1.70
CA PRO A 212 27.74 14.62 2.57
C PRO A 212 27.31 15.32 3.87
N GLY A 213 27.10 14.53 4.93
CA GLY A 213 26.69 15.09 6.21
C GLY A 213 26.04 14.14 7.23
N THR A 214 26.09 12.82 7.09
CA THR A 214 25.77 11.90 8.21
C THR A 214 26.60 10.64 8.08
N SER A 215 27.27 10.27 9.17
CA SER A 215 28.07 9.07 9.33
C SER A 215 27.36 7.82 8.79
N ALA A 216 28.11 6.95 8.12
CA ALA A 216 27.64 5.69 7.56
C ALA A 216 26.91 4.84 8.62
N THR A 217 25.58 4.86 8.59
CA THR A 217 24.75 3.82 9.17
C THR A 217 24.88 2.57 8.32
N ALA A 218 24.94 1.42 9.01
CA ALA A 218 25.08 0.10 8.42
C ALA A 218 24.13 -0.09 7.23
N ALA A 219 24.58 -0.84 6.21
CA ALA A 219 23.75 -1.22 5.07
C ALA A 219 22.39 -1.72 5.59
N ALA A 220 21.33 -0.97 5.31
CA ALA A 220 19.99 -1.28 5.77
C ALA A 220 19.65 -2.70 5.31
N SER A 221 19.39 -3.60 6.25
CA SER A 221 18.88 -4.93 5.93
C SER A 221 17.56 -4.78 5.18
N ALA A 222 17.27 -5.71 4.26
CA ALA A 222 15.98 -5.70 3.57
C ALA A 222 14.83 -5.69 4.62
N PRO A 223 13.72 -4.99 4.35
CA PRO A 223 12.52 -5.10 5.18
C PRO A 223 12.05 -6.56 5.22
N ALA A 224 11.52 -6.98 6.37
CA ALA A 224 11.11 -8.35 6.65
C ALA A 224 9.62 -8.41 7.02
N GLY A 225 9.00 -9.57 6.92
CA GLY A 225 7.57 -9.74 7.17
C GLY A 225 6.71 -9.46 5.93
N PRO A 226 5.39 -9.48 6.07
CA PRO A 226 4.48 -9.62 4.94
C PRO A 226 4.32 -8.36 4.09
N PHE A 227 4.44 -7.18 4.70
CA PHE A 227 4.19 -5.85 4.12
C PHE A 227 5.22 -5.38 3.09
N GLN A 228 5.53 -6.19 2.07
CA GLN A 228 6.49 -5.87 1.01
C GLN A 228 5.84 -5.73 -0.37
N LYS A 229 4.63 -6.28 -0.52
CA LYS A 229 3.90 -6.27 -1.79
C LYS A 229 2.87 -5.16 -1.76
N ALA A 230 2.94 -4.20 -2.68
CA ALA A 230 1.87 -3.24 -2.81
C ALA A 230 0.59 -3.89 -3.37
N LEU A 231 -0.53 -3.61 -2.72
CA LEU A 231 -1.88 -3.98 -3.12
C LEU A 231 -2.66 -2.80 -3.71
N ALA A 232 -2.34 -1.57 -3.32
CA ALA A 232 -2.90 -0.35 -3.89
C ALA A 232 -1.89 0.77 -3.90
N VAL A 233 -1.97 1.61 -4.93
CA VAL A 233 -1.15 2.81 -5.06
C VAL A 233 -1.98 3.92 -5.68
N ALA A 234 -2.27 4.98 -4.92
CA ALA A 234 -3.16 6.03 -5.40
C ALA A 234 -2.61 7.43 -5.14
N GLY A 235 -2.82 8.32 -6.12
CA GLY A 235 -2.88 9.75 -5.88
C GLY A 235 -4.34 10.13 -5.70
N THR A 236 -4.71 10.60 -4.53
CA THR A 236 -6.11 10.95 -4.23
C THR A 236 -6.51 12.26 -4.90
N GLN A 237 -7.80 12.58 -4.89
CA GLN A 237 -8.25 13.95 -5.20
C GLN A 237 -8.11 14.93 -4.02
N LEU A 238 -7.63 14.44 -2.86
CA LEU A 238 -7.38 15.30 -1.72
C LEU A 238 -6.15 16.17 -1.99
N GLY A 239 -6.26 17.45 -1.68
CA GLY A 239 -5.09 18.32 -1.55
C GLY A 239 -4.21 17.88 -0.38
N PRO A 240 -3.14 18.64 -0.06
CA PRO A 240 -2.26 18.30 1.05
C PRO A 240 -3.05 18.29 2.36
N LEU A 241 -2.86 17.24 3.14
CA LEU A 241 -3.38 17.13 4.49
C LEU A 241 -2.30 17.57 5.48
N ASP A 242 -2.70 18.35 6.47
CA ASP A 242 -1.82 18.80 7.55
C ASP A 242 -2.14 18.08 8.87
N GLY A 243 -1.44 18.46 9.95
CA GLY A 243 -1.63 17.86 11.28
C GLY A 243 -3.03 18.07 11.90
N ARG A 244 -3.94 18.78 11.23
CA ARG A 244 -5.34 18.93 11.68
C ARG A 244 -6.28 17.88 11.07
N HIS A 245 -5.76 17.05 10.17
CA HIS A 245 -6.53 16.00 9.50
C HIS A 245 -6.20 14.64 10.14
N GLU A 246 -7.22 14.04 10.72
CA GLU A 246 -7.17 12.67 11.23
C GLU A 246 -7.75 11.71 10.20
N LEU A 247 -7.18 10.53 10.10
CA LEU A 247 -7.52 9.53 9.08
C LEU A 247 -8.06 8.28 9.73
N ALA A 248 -9.08 7.70 9.12
CA ALA A 248 -9.59 6.39 9.50
C ALA A 248 -10.08 5.63 8.26
N LEU A 249 -10.24 4.31 8.40
CA LEU A 249 -10.72 3.42 7.32
C LEU A 249 -11.97 2.69 7.80
N ALA A 250 -13.00 2.68 6.96
CA ALA A 250 -14.18 1.83 7.11
C ALA A 250 -14.93 1.73 5.77
N ASP A 251 -15.69 0.68 5.56
CA ASP A 251 -16.54 0.53 4.37
C ASP A 251 -17.80 1.41 4.52
N TRP A 252 -17.80 2.60 3.90
CA TRP A 252 -18.89 3.58 4.03
C TRP A 252 -20.08 3.27 3.13
N ASN A 253 -19.81 2.74 1.93
CA ASN A 253 -20.81 2.50 0.90
C ASN A 253 -21.30 1.04 0.85
N GLY A 254 -20.69 0.13 1.61
CA GLY A 254 -21.04 -1.28 1.71
C GLY A 254 -20.55 -2.13 0.55
N ASP A 255 -19.50 -1.69 -0.17
CA ASP A 255 -18.96 -2.39 -1.34
C ASP A 255 -17.89 -3.44 -1.01
N GLY A 256 -17.54 -3.56 0.28
CA GLY A 256 -16.55 -4.49 0.79
C GLY A 256 -15.10 -4.01 0.64
N ARG A 257 -14.86 -2.77 0.21
CA ARG A 257 -13.54 -2.13 0.23
C ARG A 257 -13.49 -1.01 1.26
N PRO A 258 -12.42 -0.92 2.07
CA PRO A 258 -12.27 0.18 3.02
C PRO A 258 -12.21 1.55 2.33
N ASP A 259 -13.06 2.49 2.75
CA ASP A 259 -13.06 3.89 2.32
C ASP A 259 -12.24 4.76 3.27
N LEU A 260 -11.64 5.84 2.76
CA LEU A 260 -10.80 6.75 3.55
C LEU A 260 -11.63 7.90 4.12
N PHE A 261 -11.75 7.92 5.44
CA PHE A 261 -12.30 9.04 6.20
C PHE A 261 -11.20 10.05 6.50
N VAL A 262 -11.48 11.31 6.22
CA VAL A 262 -10.63 12.44 6.55
C VAL A 262 -11.44 13.39 7.43
N VAL A 263 -11.06 13.46 8.70
CA VAL A 263 -11.75 14.29 9.70
C VAL A 263 -10.91 15.52 10.00
N LYS A 264 -11.54 16.69 9.94
CA LYS A 264 -10.93 17.96 10.31
C LYS A 264 -11.76 18.62 11.40
N GLY A 265 -11.20 18.67 12.61
CA GLY A 265 -11.88 19.24 13.78
C GLY A 265 -11.58 20.72 14.02
N THR A 266 -10.40 21.19 13.60
CA THR A 266 -9.87 22.51 13.94
C THR A 266 -9.66 23.38 12.71
N ALA A 267 -9.77 24.71 12.86
CA ALA A 267 -9.64 25.68 11.76
C ALA A 267 -10.51 25.30 10.53
N THR A 268 -11.73 24.87 10.80
CA THR A 268 -12.69 24.40 9.80
C THR A 268 -13.40 25.58 9.14
N ALA A 269 -13.80 25.41 7.88
CA ALA A 269 -14.45 26.49 7.14
C ALA A 269 -15.86 26.79 7.67
N THR A 270 -16.50 25.75 8.21
CA THR A 270 -17.89 25.78 8.70
C THR A 270 -18.00 26.12 10.19
N GLY A 271 -16.88 26.15 10.93
CA GLY A 271 -16.89 26.26 12.39
C GLY A 271 -17.41 25.00 13.11
N LYS A 272 -17.54 23.89 12.37
CA LYS A 272 -17.94 22.56 12.85
C LYS A 272 -16.88 21.54 12.49
N THR A 273 -16.89 20.36 13.10
CA THR A 273 -16.09 19.24 12.60
C THR A 273 -16.53 18.90 11.19
N GLU A 274 -15.58 18.71 10.29
CA GLU A 274 -15.80 18.40 8.87
C GLU A 274 -15.31 16.99 8.57
N VAL A 275 -16.10 16.21 7.84
CA VAL A 275 -15.77 14.85 7.40
C VAL A 275 -15.82 14.79 5.88
N ARG A 276 -14.76 14.25 5.31
CA ARG A 276 -14.67 13.89 3.90
C ARG A 276 -14.39 12.39 3.76
N ILE A 277 -15.06 11.72 2.83
CA ILE A 277 -14.91 10.29 2.59
C ILE A 277 -14.55 10.05 1.13
N MET A 278 -13.45 9.33 0.90
CA MET A 278 -12.96 8.96 -0.43
C MET A 278 -13.16 7.45 -0.65
N ASP A 279 -13.63 7.11 -1.86
CA ASP A 279 -14.01 5.75 -2.25
C ASP A 279 -12.80 4.83 -2.45
N GLY A 280 -12.66 3.79 -1.65
CA GLY A 280 -11.59 2.79 -1.73
C GLY A 280 -11.62 1.96 -3.01
N ALA A 281 -12.81 1.61 -3.51
CA ALA A 281 -12.98 0.87 -4.76
C ALA A 281 -12.44 1.61 -5.98
N THR A 282 -12.50 2.93 -5.98
CA THR A 282 -11.92 3.76 -7.04
C THR A 282 -10.46 4.13 -6.80
N SER A 283 -9.77 3.44 -5.88
CA SER A 283 -8.44 3.85 -5.40
C SER A 283 -8.44 5.31 -4.93
N PHE A 284 -9.49 5.71 -4.19
CA PHE A 284 -9.65 7.03 -3.55
C PHE A 284 -9.66 8.19 -4.53
N SER A 285 -10.08 7.93 -5.76
CA SER A 285 -10.24 8.95 -6.79
C SER A 285 -11.65 9.54 -6.81
N ALA A 286 -12.66 8.83 -6.30
CA ALA A 286 -14.01 9.36 -6.14
C ALA A 286 -14.28 9.85 -4.71
N LEU A 287 -15.07 10.91 -4.62
CA LEU A 287 -15.55 11.50 -3.37
C LEU A 287 -16.94 10.95 -3.05
N LEU A 288 -17.09 10.29 -1.90
CA LEU A 288 -18.39 9.76 -1.42
C LEU A 288 -19.14 10.77 -0.56
N LEU A 289 -18.42 11.55 0.25
CA LEU A 289 -19.01 12.51 1.17
C LEU A 289 -18.08 13.71 1.40
N ASP A 290 -18.65 14.91 1.53
CA ASP A 290 -17.99 16.11 2.06
C ASP A 290 -19.02 16.93 2.83
N ARG A 291 -18.95 16.92 4.17
CA ARG A 291 -19.97 17.49 5.06
C ARG A 291 -19.40 18.01 6.37
N ALA A 292 -20.01 19.08 6.88
CA ALA A 292 -19.92 19.44 8.29
C ALA A 292 -20.85 18.55 9.12
N THR A 293 -20.40 18.11 10.28
CA THR A 293 -21.17 17.27 11.20
C THR A 293 -22.07 18.10 12.12
N ALA A 294 -22.78 17.44 13.03
CA ALA A 294 -23.51 18.10 14.11
C ALA A 294 -22.59 18.69 15.18
N LEU A 295 -21.37 18.19 15.31
CA LEU A 295 -20.40 18.62 16.32
C LEU A 295 -19.78 19.97 15.94
N GLY A 296 -19.63 20.85 16.93
CA GLY A 296 -18.91 22.12 16.76
C GLY A 296 -17.43 21.90 16.45
N ALA A 297 -16.69 22.97 16.16
CA ALA A 297 -15.25 22.89 16.03
C ALA A 297 -14.62 22.33 17.32
N THR A 298 -13.65 21.43 17.15
CA THR A 298 -12.86 20.87 18.24
C THR A 298 -11.49 21.51 18.32
N ASP A 299 -10.58 20.90 19.07
CA ASP A 299 -9.19 21.30 19.22
C ASP A 299 -8.26 20.08 19.30
N ASP A 300 -7.01 20.32 19.68
CA ASP A 300 -5.93 19.33 19.85
C ASP A 300 -6.15 18.37 21.02
N ARG A 301 -7.25 18.49 21.78
CA ARG A 301 -7.60 17.55 22.86
C ARG A 301 -8.51 16.43 22.38
N HIS A 302 -8.89 16.43 21.11
CA HIS A 302 -9.82 15.47 20.52
C HIS A 302 -9.08 14.47 19.61
N ASP A 303 -9.53 13.21 19.63
CA ASP A 303 -9.18 12.16 18.68
C ASP A 303 -10.44 11.67 17.95
N TYR A 304 -10.25 11.05 16.79
CA TYR A 304 -11.31 10.61 15.89
C TYR A 304 -11.10 9.18 15.42
N THR A 305 -12.14 8.37 15.50
CA THR A 305 -12.15 7.02 14.90
C THR A 305 -13.54 6.70 14.34
N VAL A 306 -13.65 5.61 13.59
CA VAL A 306 -14.90 5.22 12.94
C VAL A 306 -15.22 3.76 13.22
N THR A 307 -16.50 3.46 13.44
CA THR A 307 -17.01 2.10 13.61
C THR A 307 -18.51 2.11 13.39
N ASP A 308 -19.12 0.96 13.09
CA ASP A 308 -20.58 0.83 13.12
C ASP A 308 -21.04 0.71 14.58
N TRP A 309 -21.42 1.84 15.20
CA TRP A 309 -21.73 1.92 16.62
C TRP A 309 -23.10 1.37 16.95
N ASP A 310 -24.11 1.66 16.13
CA ASP A 310 -25.50 1.23 16.36
C ASP A 310 -25.91 -0.04 15.57
N GLY A 311 -25.01 -0.61 14.78
CA GLY A 311 -25.18 -1.89 14.09
C GLY A 311 -26.00 -1.79 12.81
N ASP A 312 -26.11 -0.60 12.23
CA ASP A 312 -26.89 -0.33 11.01
C ASP A 312 -26.10 -0.55 9.70
N LYS A 313 -24.83 -0.97 9.82
CA LYS A 313 -23.86 -1.18 8.74
C LYS A 313 -23.41 0.10 8.05
N ARG A 314 -23.56 1.25 8.70
CA ARG A 314 -22.94 2.51 8.26
C ARG A 314 -21.96 2.97 9.33
N PRO A 315 -20.68 3.18 8.95
CA PRO A 315 -19.70 3.66 9.92
C PRO A 315 -20.10 5.01 10.52
N ASP A 316 -20.15 5.05 11.84
CA ASP A 316 -20.34 6.22 12.68
C ASP A 316 -19.01 6.87 13.02
N LEU A 317 -19.04 8.17 13.33
CA LEU A 317 -17.86 8.90 13.79
C LEU A 317 -17.83 8.92 15.31
N VAL A 318 -16.80 8.33 15.90
CA VAL A 318 -16.53 8.38 17.34
C VAL A 318 -15.49 9.47 17.60
N VAL A 319 -15.82 10.38 18.52
CA VAL A 319 -14.98 11.51 18.93
C VAL A 319 -14.63 11.36 20.40
N VAL A 320 -13.33 11.28 20.69
CA VAL A 320 -12.82 11.14 22.06
C VAL A 320 -12.23 12.48 22.51
N GLN A 321 -12.83 13.12 23.51
CA GLN A 321 -12.26 14.30 24.15
C GLN A 321 -11.42 13.87 25.35
N ARG A 322 -10.09 13.95 25.21
CA ARG A 322 -9.12 13.47 26.20
C ARG A 322 -9.13 14.26 27.50
N SER A 323 -9.17 15.59 27.37
CA SER A 323 -8.92 16.50 28.48
C SER A 323 -9.68 17.83 28.38
N GLY A 324 -9.69 18.55 29.51
CA GLY A 324 -10.41 19.81 29.70
C GLY A 324 -11.90 19.72 29.36
N THR A 325 -12.47 18.55 29.64
CA THR A 325 -13.89 18.23 29.67
C THR A 325 -14.55 18.82 30.91
N ALA A 326 -15.88 18.98 30.88
CA ALA A 326 -16.62 19.50 32.03
C ALA A 326 -16.60 18.51 33.21
N SER A 327 -16.57 17.21 32.94
CA SER A 327 -16.52 16.16 33.96
C SER A 327 -15.13 15.97 34.59
N GLY A 328 -14.06 16.50 33.98
CA GLY A 328 -12.68 16.19 34.36
C GLY A 328 -12.27 14.75 34.05
N ARG A 329 -13.00 14.06 33.19
CA ARG A 329 -12.72 12.70 32.71
C ARG A 329 -12.68 12.67 31.18
N THR A 330 -12.23 11.57 30.60
CA THR A 330 -12.33 11.40 29.14
C THR A 330 -13.81 11.27 28.75
N GLU A 331 -14.26 12.03 27.76
CA GLU A 331 -15.65 12.02 27.27
C GLU A 331 -15.68 11.52 25.82
N VAL A 332 -16.74 10.79 25.45
CA VAL A 332 -16.93 10.25 24.10
C VAL A 332 -18.25 10.74 23.53
N THR A 333 -18.21 11.19 22.28
CA THR A 333 -19.39 11.57 21.49
C THR A 333 -19.42 10.73 20.22
N VAL A 334 -20.57 10.15 19.87
CA VAL A 334 -20.76 9.36 18.66
C VAL A 334 -21.76 10.03 17.73
N LEU A 335 -21.41 10.21 16.46
CA LEU A 335 -22.25 10.81 15.43
C LEU A 335 -22.65 9.76 14.38
N ASP A 336 -23.94 9.72 14.10
CA ASP A 336 -24.61 8.74 13.23
C ASP A 336 -24.21 8.90 11.76
N GLY A 337 -23.57 7.88 11.20
CA GLY A 337 -23.17 7.76 9.80
C GLY A 337 -24.36 7.73 8.84
N ALA A 338 -25.44 7.03 9.15
CA ALA A 338 -26.64 6.98 8.31
C ALA A 338 -27.34 8.36 8.20
N SER A 339 -27.16 9.23 9.19
CA SER A 339 -27.59 10.64 9.12
C SER A 339 -26.62 11.58 8.40
N ALA A 340 -25.51 11.05 7.85
CA ALA A 340 -24.35 11.82 7.41
C ALA A 340 -23.80 12.73 8.53
N PHE A 341 -23.65 12.16 9.73
CA PHE A 341 -23.12 12.77 10.96
C PHE A 341 -23.93 13.96 11.49
N ARG A 342 -25.23 14.04 11.18
CA ARG A 342 -26.13 15.11 11.63
C ARG A 342 -26.87 14.80 12.92
N ARG A 343 -26.95 13.53 13.30
CA ARG A 343 -27.56 13.05 14.54
C ARG A 343 -26.45 12.55 15.46
N GLN A 344 -26.54 12.89 16.75
CA GLN A 344 -25.68 12.33 17.78
C GLN A 344 -26.35 11.06 18.32
N LEU A 345 -25.61 9.94 18.34
CA LEU A 345 -26.04 8.67 18.93
C LEU A 345 -25.82 8.65 20.44
N LEU A 346 -24.63 9.11 20.86
CA LEU A 346 -24.16 9.04 22.23
C LEU A 346 -23.36 10.28 22.59
N HIS A 347 -23.47 10.70 23.85
CA HIS A 347 -22.45 11.50 24.54
C HIS A 347 -22.36 10.98 25.97
N THR A 348 -21.17 10.53 26.38
CA THR A 348 -20.95 9.85 27.66
C THR A 348 -19.65 10.29 28.32
N VAL A 349 -19.68 10.37 29.65
CA VAL A 349 -18.48 10.52 30.48
C VAL A 349 -17.92 9.13 30.73
N THR A 350 -16.73 8.81 30.23
CA THR A 350 -16.24 7.43 30.34
C THR A 350 -15.77 7.05 31.74
N GLY A 351 -15.65 5.74 31.97
CA GLY A 351 -14.97 5.13 33.11
C GLY A 351 -13.46 5.42 33.15
N LEU A 352 -12.89 6.08 32.14
CA LEU A 352 -11.47 6.47 32.09
C LEU A 352 -11.26 7.84 32.74
N ALA A 353 -10.15 8.01 33.46
CA ALA A 353 -9.75 9.32 33.97
C ALA A 353 -9.46 10.29 32.80
N ALA A 354 -9.23 11.58 33.09
CA ALA A 354 -8.72 12.49 32.06
C ALA A 354 -7.41 11.94 31.47
N THR A 355 -7.34 11.92 30.15
CA THR A 355 -6.19 11.46 29.38
C THR A 355 -5.47 12.65 28.73
N ASP A 356 -4.41 12.39 27.96
CA ASP A 356 -3.64 13.41 27.28
C ASP A 356 -3.01 12.86 25.98
N GLN A 357 -2.19 13.67 25.31
CA GLN A 357 -1.45 13.32 24.08
C GLN A 357 -0.61 12.02 24.12
N ARG A 358 -0.40 11.41 25.29
CA ARG A 358 0.25 10.09 25.43
C ARG A 358 -0.71 8.92 25.24
N PHE A 359 -2.00 9.20 25.04
CA PHE A 359 -3.01 8.18 24.76
C PHE A 359 -3.31 8.10 23.26
N ARG A 360 -3.61 6.89 22.80
CA ARG A 360 -4.22 6.59 21.50
C ARG A 360 -5.50 5.80 21.75
N PHE A 361 -6.48 5.96 20.87
CA PHE A 361 -7.77 5.30 21.00
C PHE A 361 -8.12 4.52 19.74
N ALA A 362 -8.75 3.37 19.93
CA ALA A 362 -9.40 2.60 18.90
C ALA A 362 -10.77 2.13 19.41
N VAL A 363 -11.68 1.81 18.51
CA VAL A 363 -13.01 1.32 18.86
C VAL A 363 -13.28 0.04 18.07
N THR A 364 -13.65 -1.03 18.78
CA THR A 364 -13.91 -2.36 18.21
C THR A 364 -14.74 -3.18 19.19
N ASP A 365 -15.45 -4.21 18.75
CA ASP A 365 -16.06 -5.18 19.65
C ASP A 365 -14.97 -6.08 20.27
N TRP A 366 -14.45 -5.70 21.43
CA TRP A 366 -13.30 -6.35 22.08
C TRP A 366 -13.71 -7.65 22.76
N ASN A 367 -14.91 -7.71 23.33
CA ASN A 367 -15.39 -8.85 24.10
C ASN A 367 -16.34 -9.79 23.32
N GLY A 368 -16.68 -9.46 22.06
CA GLY A 368 -17.53 -10.25 21.18
C GLY A 368 -19.03 -10.16 21.49
N ASP A 369 -19.50 -9.09 22.16
CA ASP A 369 -20.90 -8.90 22.54
C ASP A 369 -21.73 -8.12 21.50
N ALA A 370 -21.13 -7.81 20.35
CA ALA A 370 -21.70 -6.99 19.28
C ALA A 370 -22.04 -5.55 19.71
N ARG A 371 -21.29 -5.00 20.68
CA ARG A 371 -21.22 -3.57 20.98
C ARG A 371 -19.78 -3.11 20.87
N PRO A 372 -19.50 -2.02 20.14
CA PRO A 372 -18.14 -1.52 20.10
C PRO A 372 -17.65 -0.99 21.46
N ASP A 373 -16.49 -1.47 21.87
CA ASP A 373 -15.74 -1.10 23.06
C ASP A 373 -14.68 -0.04 22.74
N LEU A 374 -14.31 0.77 23.73
CA LEU A 374 -13.21 1.73 23.59
C LEU A 374 -11.90 1.12 24.10
N VAL A 375 -10.92 0.98 23.20
CA VAL A 375 -9.55 0.59 23.52
C VAL A 375 -8.71 1.85 23.71
N ALA A 376 -8.28 2.12 24.94
CA ALA A 376 -7.40 3.23 25.28
C ALA A 376 -5.98 2.73 25.55
N VAL A 377 -5.01 3.21 24.78
CA VAL A 377 -3.60 2.80 24.89
C VAL A 377 -2.74 3.98 25.31
N GLN A 378 -2.21 3.93 26.54
CA GLN A 378 -1.21 4.86 27.03
C GLN A 378 0.15 4.44 26.45
N THR A 379 0.64 5.19 25.46
CA THR A 379 1.88 4.85 24.76
C THR A 379 3.13 5.28 25.53
N SER A 380 3.01 6.19 26.49
CA SER A 380 4.14 6.59 27.34
C SER A 380 3.74 7.19 28.69
N GLY A 381 4.71 7.24 29.61
CA GLY A 381 4.56 7.89 30.92
C GLY A 381 3.74 7.11 31.94
N ALA A 382 3.51 5.82 31.71
CA ALA A 382 3.05 4.90 32.75
C ALA A 382 4.16 4.69 33.79
N ALA A 383 3.77 4.37 35.02
CA ALA A 383 4.70 4.26 36.16
C ALA A 383 5.77 3.17 35.99
N ASP A 384 5.47 2.11 35.24
CA ASP A 384 6.37 1.00 34.94
C ASP A 384 7.18 1.20 33.65
N GLY A 385 7.01 2.35 32.97
CA GLY A 385 7.71 2.69 31.74
C GLY A 385 7.27 1.90 30.50
N LYS A 386 6.17 1.14 30.60
CA LYS A 386 5.61 0.34 29.50
C LYS A 386 4.40 1.01 28.89
N MET A 387 4.03 0.60 27.68
CA MET A 387 2.72 0.94 27.15
C MET A 387 1.64 0.18 27.92
N GLN A 388 0.49 0.81 28.15
CA GLN A 388 -0.64 0.22 28.87
C GLN A 388 -1.88 0.24 28.01
N VAL A 389 -2.59 -0.89 27.92
CA VAL A 389 -3.87 -1.03 27.22
C VAL A 389 -4.98 -1.20 28.25
N GLN A 390 -6.04 -0.39 28.14
CA GLN A 390 -7.25 -0.50 28.94
C GLN A 390 -8.47 -0.46 28.02
N THR A 391 -9.42 -1.36 28.23
CA THR A 391 -10.64 -1.45 27.42
C THR A 391 -11.88 -1.11 28.24
N LEU A 392 -12.77 -0.31 27.67
CA LEU A 392 -14.04 0.10 28.28
C LEU A 392 -15.21 -0.50 27.50
N ASP A 393 -16.15 -1.05 28.25
CA ASP A 393 -17.29 -1.83 27.81
C ASP A 393 -18.37 -0.96 27.15
N GLY A 394 -18.61 -1.19 25.86
CA GLY A 394 -19.64 -0.54 25.05
C GLY A 394 -21.05 -0.81 25.56
N ALA A 395 -21.32 -2.02 26.07
CA ALA A 395 -22.61 -2.36 26.65
C ALA A 395 -22.91 -1.59 27.96
N SER A 396 -21.89 -0.95 28.52
CA SER A 396 -22.01 -0.07 29.70
C SER A 396 -21.99 1.42 29.37
N ASP A 397 -22.15 1.82 28.11
CA ASP A 397 -21.91 3.19 27.63
C ASP A 397 -20.50 3.70 28.01
N LEU A 398 -19.51 2.80 27.94
CA LEU A 398 -18.10 3.03 28.27
C LEU A 398 -17.83 3.40 29.75
N GLN A 399 -18.76 3.09 30.66
CA GLN A 399 -18.63 3.38 32.10
C GLN A 399 -17.75 2.37 32.85
N ARG A 400 -17.68 1.13 32.35
CA ARG A 400 -17.00 0.01 33.01
C ARG A 400 -15.78 -0.44 32.21
N ALA A 401 -14.67 -0.75 32.88
CA ALA A 401 -13.54 -1.41 32.23
C ALA A 401 -13.81 -2.91 32.08
N LEU A 402 -13.49 -3.48 30.92
CA LEU A 402 -13.59 -4.93 30.68
C LEU A 402 -12.46 -5.68 31.38
N THR A 403 -11.26 -5.13 31.33
CA THR A 403 -10.06 -5.69 31.96
C THR A 403 -9.26 -4.61 32.71
N PRO A 404 -8.46 -5.00 33.72
CA PRO A 404 -7.44 -4.11 34.27
C PRO A 404 -6.43 -3.70 33.18
N PRO A 405 -5.75 -2.53 33.32
CA PRO A 405 -4.70 -2.13 32.41
C PRO A 405 -3.64 -3.23 32.23
N THR A 406 -3.36 -3.58 30.99
CA THR A 406 -2.40 -4.63 30.62
C THR A 406 -1.19 -4.01 29.95
N ALA A 407 0.01 -4.34 30.44
CA ALA A 407 1.25 -3.80 29.92
C ALA A 407 1.71 -4.54 28.66
N LEU A 408 2.02 -3.81 27.60
CA LEU A 408 2.66 -4.37 26.42
C LEU A 408 4.17 -4.56 26.63
N PRO A 409 4.79 -5.53 25.95
CA PRO A 409 6.25 -5.69 25.94
C PRO A 409 6.99 -4.51 25.28
N GLU A 410 6.31 -3.72 24.45
CA GLU A 410 6.91 -2.58 23.75
C GLU A 410 7.42 -1.49 24.71
N PRO A 411 8.58 -0.88 24.40
CA PRO A 411 9.02 0.31 25.11
C PRO A 411 8.03 1.46 24.89
N ALA A 412 7.83 2.25 25.94
CA ALA A 412 7.03 3.46 25.87
C ALA A 412 7.63 4.49 24.89
N SER A 413 6.77 5.03 24.01
CA SER A 413 7.13 6.10 23.07
C SER A 413 5.90 6.91 22.65
N THR A 414 6.06 8.24 22.52
CA THR A 414 5.02 9.14 22.00
C THR A 414 4.82 9.01 20.49
N GLU A 415 5.81 8.45 19.80
CA GLU A 415 5.80 8.26 18.34
C GLU A 415 4.98 7.05 17.91
N HIS A 416 4.58 6.19 18.86
CA HIS A 416 3.79 5.01 18.55
C HIS A 416 2.40 5.40 18.06
N ARG A 417 2.00 4.78 16.95
CA ARG A 417 0.62 4.66 16.52
C ARG A 417 0.06 3.33 17.01
N VAL A 418 -1.22 3.33 17.33
CA VAL A 418 -1.93 2.14 17.80
C VAL A 418 -3.18 1.98 16.95
N LEU A 419 -3.36 0.77 16.46
CA LEU A 419 -4.48 0.33 15.65
C LEU A 419 -5.01 -0.97 16.27
N VAL A 420 -6.24 -1.33 15.94
CA VAL A 420 -6.85 -2.58 16.40
C VAL A 420 -7.45 -3.30 15.19
N ALA A 421 -7.10 -4.58 15.04
CA ALA A 421 -7.53 -5.44 13.94
C ALA A 421 -7.38 -6.90 14.36
N ASP A 422 -8.19 -7.80 13.83
CA ASP A 422 -8.01 -9.25 14.00
C ASP A 422 -6.90 -9.72 13.02
N VAL A 423 -5.69 -9.94 13.53
CA VAL A 423 -4.48 -10.19 12.73
C VAL A 423 -4.27 -11.68 12.45
N ASP A 424 -4.69 -12.55 13.37
CA ASP A 424 -4.59 -14.00 13.20
C ASP A 424 -5.90 -14.69 12.81
N ASN A 425 -6.97 -13.91 12.60
CA ASN A 425 -8.30 -14.33 12.16
C ASN A 425 -8.96 -15.31 13.14
N ASP A 426 -8.76 -15.08 14.44
CA ASP A 426 -9.39 -15.80 15.54
C ASP A 426 -10.77 -15.20 15.94
N ARG A 427 -11.14 -14.06 15.34
CA ARG A 427 -12.34 -13.23 15.59
C ARG A 427 -12.31 -12.43 16.89
N HIS A 428 -11.15 -12.29 17.51
CA HIS A 428 -10.90 -11.32 18.56
C HIS A 428 -10.01 -10.20 18.01
N PRO A 429 -10.23 -8.94 18.43
CA PRO A 429 -9.37 -7.86 17.96
C PRO A 429 -8.00 -7.86 18.64
N ASP A 430 -6.93 -7.71 17.86
CA ASP A 430 -5.55 -7.59 18.32
C ASP A 430 -5.07 -6.15 18.36
N VAL A 431 -4.04 -5.88 19.18
CA VAL A 431 -3.42 -4.55 19.23
C VAL A 431 -2.22 -4.51 18.29
N VAL A 432 -2.28 -3.63 17.29
CA VAL A 432 -1.18 -3.38 16.36
C VAL A 432 -0.48 -2.08 16.73
N VAL A 433 0.81 -2.16 17.01
CA VAL A 433 1.68 -1.02 17.31
C VAL A 433 2.55 -0.74 16.10
N VAL A 434 2.50 0.50 15.62
CA VAL A 434 3.32 0.96 14.49
C VAL A 434 4.28 2.03 15.00
N HIS A 435 5.58 1.75 14.90
CA HIS A 435 6.65 2.68 15.24
C HIS A 435 7.28 3.21 13.95
N ALA A 436 6.83 4.40 13.55
CA ALA A 436 7.02 4.90 12.20
C ALA A 436 8.22 5.86 12.06
N SER A 437 8.55 6.61 13.11
CA SER A 437 9.56 7.68 13.13
C SER A 437 10.66 7.44 14.16
N GLY A 438 11.86 7.95 13.90
CA GLY A 438 12.97 7.92 14.87
C GLY A 438 13.66 6.56 15.05
N THR A 439 13.38 5.60 14.17
CA THR A 439 13.99 4.27 14.20
C THR A 439 15.43 4.32 13.70
N ALA A 440 16.36 3.67 14.41
CA ALA A 440 17.79 3.73 14.11
C ALA A 440 18.16 3.10 12.75
N ASP A 441 17.34 2.17 12.27
CA ASP A 441 17.49 1.49 10.98
C ASP A 441 16.71 2.18 9.85
N GLY A 442 15.96 3.25 10.16
CA GLY A 442 15.17 4.01 9.19
C GLY A 442 14.00 3.23 8.59
N LYS A 443 13.54 2.16 9.25
CA LYS A 443 12.36 1.37 8.85
C LYS A 443 11.16 1.71 9.71
N THR A 444 9.97 1.39 9.23
CA THR A 444 8.80 1.34 10.10
C THR A 444 8.64 -0.07 10.66
N HIS A 445 8.53 -0.17 11.98
CA HIS A 445 8.31 -1.44 12.69
C HIS A 445 6.82 -1.59 12.98
N VAL A 446 6.26 -2.78 12.70
CA VAL A 446 4.87 -3.14 12.93
C VAL A 446 4.82 -4.41 13.76
N ARG A 447 4.20 -4.32 14.94
CA ARG A 447 4.04 -5.44 15.88
C ARG A 447 2.58 -5.65 16.24
N ALA A 448 2.12 -6.90 16.28
CA ALA A 448 0.75 -7.25 16.67
C ALA A 448 0.74 -8.15 17.90
N TYR A 449 -0.15 -7.85 18.85
CA TYR A 449 -0.29 -8.55 20.13
C TYR A 449 -1.69 -9.14 20.26
N ASP A 450 -1.75 -10.44 20.55
CA ASP A 450 -2.97 -11.23 20.63
C ASP A 450 -3.96 -10.69 21.68
N GLY A 451 -5.10 -10.15 21.24
CA GLY A 451 -6.12 -9.60 22.13
C GLY A 451 -6.84 -10.66 22.96
N ALA A 452 -7.01 -11.87 22.43
CA ALA A 452 -7.66 -12.99 23.10
C ALA A 452 -6.81 -13.54 24.27
N GLU A 453 -5.49 -13.54 24.11
CA GLU A 453 -4.54 -14.13 25.06
C GLU A 453 -3.82 -13.05 25.91
N LYS A 454 -4.52 -11.95 26.24
CA LYS A 454 -4.01 -10.87 27.12
C LYS A 454 -2.76 -10.18 26.57
N LEU A 455 -2.74 -9.90 25.27
CA LEU A 455 -1.67 -9.24 24.53
C LEU A 455 -0.38 -10.08 24.47
N GLN A 456 -0.51 -11.41 24.57
CA GLN A 456 0.58 -12.38 24.39
C GLN A 456 0.03 -13.69 23.81
N PRO A 457 0.63 -14.30 22.78
CA PRO A 457 1.97 -14.03 22.24
C PRO A 457 2.01 -12.82 21.30
N LEU A 458 3.23 -12.50 20.86
CA LEU A 458 3.45 -11.60 19.72
C LEU A 458 3.05 -12.37 18.44
N LEU A 459 2.04 -11.88 17.73
CA LEU A 459 1.52 -12.48 16.51
C LEU A 459 2.33 -12.06 15.27
N LEU A 460 2.83 -10.82 15.26
CA LEU A 460 3.56 -10.25 14.14
C LEU A 460 4.74 -9.41 14.61
N ASP A 461 5.89 -9.56 13.93
CA ASP A 461 7.05 -8.67 14.01
C ASP A 461 7.55 -8.43 12.59
N ALA A 462 7.27 -7.26 12.03
CA ALA A 462 7.51 -6.93 10.62
C ALA A 462 8.03 -5.52 10.44
N ASP A 463 8.75 -5.30 9.33
CA ASP A 463 9.29 -4.00 8.96
C ASP A 463 8.90 -3.62 7.53
N THR A 464 8.71 -2.33 7.26
CA THR A 464 8.50 -1.81 5.90
C THR A 464 9.53 -0.77 5.49
N ALA A 465 9.78 -0.68 4.18
CA ALA A 465 10.63 0.35 3.58
C ALA A 465 9.78 1.37 2.80
N PRO A 466 10.04 2.69 2.94
CA PRO A 466 10.95 3.34 3.90
C PRO A 466 10.25 3.74 5.20
N GLY A 467 11.03 3.95 6.26
CA GLY A 467 10.56 4.52 7.51
C GLY A 467 9.83 5.85 7.31
N ALA A 468 8.76 6.03 8.08
CA ALA A 468 7.89 7.18 7.95
C ALA A 468 8.59 8.50 8.28
N SER A 469 8.24 9.53 7.53
CA SER A 469 8.55 10.92 7.85
C SER A 469 7.35 11.56 8.54
N ALA A 470 7.51 12.78 9.06
CA ALA A 470 6.39 13.57 9.60
C ALA A 470 5.23 13.82 8.60
N HIS A 471 5.43 13.48 7.31
CA HIS A 471 4.42 13.58 6.26
C HIS A 471 3.64 12.28 6.02
N LEU A 472 3.96 11.20 6.72
CA LEU A 472 3.37 9.88 6.53
C LEU A 472 2.52 9.51 7.74
N ASP A 473 1.31 9.02 7.47
CA ASP A 473 0.43 8.40 8.46
C ASP A 473 0.21 6.94 8.07
N MET A 474 -0.16 6.11 9.05
CA MET A 474 -0.29 4.67 8.82
C MET A 474 -1.56 4.13 9.43
N LEU A 475 -2.23 3.29 8.66
CA LEU A 475 -3.51 2.66 8.99
C LEU A 475 -3.38 1.17 8.70
N VAL A 476 -4.15 0.34 9.40
CA VAL A 476 -4.22 -1.10 9.16
C VAL A 476 -5.65 -1.44 8.74
N THR A 477 -5.79 -2.32 7.77
CA THR A 477 -7.08 -2.73 7.22
C THR A 477 -6.95 -4.05 6.47
N ASP A 478 -8.03 -4.81 6.29
CA ASP A 478 -8.05 -5.88 5.28
C ASP A 478 -8.50 -5.27 3.95
N TRP A 479 -7.55 -4.85 3.11
CA TRP A 479 -7.83 -4.08 1.90
C TRP A 479 -8.34 -4.94 0.76
N ASN A 480 -7.88 -6.18 0.68
CA ASN A 480 -8.18 -7.09 -0.44
C ASN A 480 -9.23 -8.16 -0.08
N GLY A 481 -9.69 -8.21 1.17
CA GLY A 481 -10.70 -9.14 1.67
C GLY A 481 -10.16 -10.56 1.93
N ASP A 482 -8.84 -10.73 2.04
CA ASP A 482 -8.19 -12.03 2.28
C ASP A 482 -8.08 -12.39 3.78
N LYS A 483 -8.61 -11.52 4.65
CA LYS A 483 -8.60 -11.65 6.11
C LYS A 483 -7.20 -11.59 6.72
N ARG A 484 -6.27 -10.96 6.02
CA ARG A 484 -4.97 -10.57 6.57
C ARG A 484 -4.97 -9.07 6.76
N ALA A 485 -4.30 -8.64 7.83
CA ALA A 485 -4.05 -7.23 8.03
C ALA A 485 -3.10 -6.72 6.93
N ASP A 486 -3.53 -5.70 6.20
CA ASP A 486 -2.73 -4.92 5.26
C ASP A 486 -2.35 -3.56 5.88
N LEU A 487 -1.23 -3.01 5.46
CA LEU A 487 -0.69 -1.75 5.97
C LEU A 487 -0.82 -0.64 4.95
N MET A 488 -1.66 0.35 5.24
CA MET A 488 -1.81 1.55 4.42
C MET A 488 -0.89 2.66 4.92
N MET A 489 -0.04 3.16 4.03
CA MET A 489 0.78 4.36 4.22
C MET A 489 0.14 5.53 3.48
N VAL A 490 -0.06 6.66 4.16
CA VAL A 490 -0.68 7.87 3.61
C VAL A 490 0.29 9.04 3.68
N GLN A 491 0.79 9.48 2.53
CA GLN A 491 1.59 10.68 2.40
C GLN A 491 0.68 11.92 2.38
N LYS A 492 0.50 12.52 3.57
CA LYS A 492 -0.35 13.70 3.80
C LYS A 492 0.16 14.93 3.06
N THR A 493 1.47 15.19 3.09
CA THR A 493 2.11 16.40 2.52
C THR A 493 3.44 16.10 1.81
N GLY A 494 3.96 17.10 1.09
CA GLY A 494 5.28 17.00 0.44
C GLY A 494 5.31 16.16 -0.84
N ALA A 495 4.15 15.64 -1.28
CA ALA A 495 4.02 15.01 -2.58
C ALA A 495 4.14 16.07 -3.68
N ALA A 496 4.91 15.78 -4.72
CA ALA A 496 5.12 16.70 -5.84
C ALA A 496 3.84 16.92 -6.68
N SER A 497 2.88 15.99 -6.61
CA SER A 497 1.53 16.17 -7.15
C SER A 497 0.75 17.28 -6.45
N GLY A 498 1.19 17.73 -5.27
CA GLY A 498 0.43 18.62 -4.39
C GLY A 498 -0.83 17.97 -3.83
N ARG A 499 -0.95 16.64 -3.92
CA ARG A 499 -2.09 15.86 -3.45
C ARG A 499 -1.65 14.81 -2.44
N THR A 500 -2.59 14.31 -1.64
CA THR A 500 -2.32 13.16 -0.77
C THR A 500 -2.12 11.91 -1.62
N GLU A 501 -1.03 11.20 -1.37
CA GLU A 501 -0.70 9.93 -2.02
C GLU A 501 -0.72 8.81 -0.99
N MET A 502 -0.91 7.59 -1.45
CA MET A 502 -1.06 6.45 -0.56
C MET A 502 -0.62 5.13 -1.20
N VAL A 503 -0.23 4.21 -0.33
CA VAL A 503 0.17 2.85 -0.67
C VAL A 503 -0.49 1.91 0.32
N VAL A 504 -1.06 0.81 -0.15
CA VAL A 504 -1.42 -0.31 0.71
C VAL A 504 -0.42 -1.43 0.46
N LEU A 505 0.18 -1.96 1.52
CA LEU A 505 1.12 -3.07 1.52
C LEU A 505 0.43 -4.31 2.10
N GLY A 506 0.49 -5.42 1.37
CA GLY A 506 -0.26 -6.63 1.70
C GLY A 506 0.32 -7.44 2.87
N GLY A 507 -0.56 -8.04 3.66
CA GLY A 507 -0.28 -8.96 4.78
C GLY A 507 -0.03 -10.42 4.43
#